data_AF-A0A4U1AKK3-F1
#
_entry.id   AF-A0A4U1AKK3-F1
#
_cell.length_a   1.000
_cell.length_b   1.000
_cell.length_c   1.000
_cell.angle_alpha   90.00
_cell.angle_beta   90.00
_cell.angle_gamma   90.00
#
_symmetry.space_group_name_H-M   'P 1'
#
loop_
_entity.id
_entity.type
_entity.pdbx_description
1 polymer ?
#
loop_
_entity_poly.entity_id
_entity_poly.type
_entity_poly.pdbx_seq_one_letter_code
_entity_poly.pdbx_strand_id
1 'polypeptide(L)' 'MHNGQKICLRCKYFRLESVDAGLCRVDKDTDKNYPVMDKNDHCLKWRDCGQQYFIRLGWIKAKTNELAV' A
#
# COMPACT_ATOMS: atom_id res chain seq x y z
N MET A 1 21.59 5.30 -2.01
CA MET A 1 20.41 4.52 -2.45
C MET A 1 19.66 4.11 -1.19
N HIS A 2 18.47 4.66 -0.92
CA HIS A 2 17.69 4.23 0.23
C HIS A 2 17.15 2.83 -0.06
N ASN A 3 17.67 1.81 0.63
CA ASN A 3 17.29 0.41 0.48
C ASN A 3 15.92 0.18 1.15
N GLY A 4 14.90 0.89 0.69
CA GLY A 4 13.53 0.73 1.17
C GLY A 4 13.00 -0.63 0.74
N GLN A 5 12.38 -1.36 1.66
CA GLN A 5 11.72 -2.64 1.36
C GLN A 5 10.71 -2.44 0.22
N LYS A 6 10.75 -3.28 -0.81
CA LYS A 6 9.88 -3.19 -2.00
C LYS A 6 8.46 -3.70 -1.71
N ILE A 7 7.82 -3.22 -0.65
CA ILE A 7 6.48 -3.67 -0.23
C ILE A 7 5.36 -2.81 -0.83
N CYS A 8 4.16 -3.38 -0.91
CA CYS A 8 2.92 -2.75 -1.38
C CYS A 8 2.66 -1.41 -0.69
N LEU A 9 2.88 -1.32 0.62
CA LEU A 9 2.71 -0.07 1.37
C LEU A 9 3.58 1.09 0.82
N ARG A 10 4.77 0.77 0.28
CA ARG A 10 5.70 1.69 -0.39
C ARG A 10 5.51 1.78 -1.90
N CYS A 11 4.51 1.10 -2.47
CA CYS A 11 4.27 1.06 -3.90
C CYS A 11 3.35 2.20 -4.35
N LYS A 12 3.70 2.89 -5.44
CA LYS A 12 2.89 3.95 -6.08
C LYS A 12 1.53 3.45 -6.56
N TYR A 13 1.43 2.16 -6.89
CA TYR A 13 0.21 1.55 -7.41
C TYR A 13 -0.73 1.02 -6.32
N PHE A 14 -0.24 0.86 -5.09
CA PHE A 14 -1.05 0.35 -4.00
C PHE A 14 -1.98 1.44 -3.47
N ARG A 15 -3.25 1.12 -3.27
CA ARG A 15 -4.24 1.96 -2.61
C ARG A 15 -4.63 1.28 -1.31
N LEU A 16 -4.23 1.86 -0.18
CA LEU A 16 -4.55 1.33 1.13
C LEU A 16 -6.06 1.47 1.41
N GLU A 17 -6.71 0.39 1.83
CA GLU A 17 -8.14 0.36 2.14
C GLU A 17 -8.40 -0.06 3.60
N SER A 18 -7.52 -0.87 4.19
CA SER A 18 -7.56 -1.28 5.59
C SER A 18 -6.18 -1.22 6.24
N VAL A 19 -6.10 -1.48 7.55
CA VAL A 19 -4.84 -1.51 8.31
C VAL A 19 -3.83 -2.52 7.76
N ASP A 20 -4.33 -3.59 7.13
CA ASP A 20 -3.51 -4.72 6.68
C ASP A 20 -3.48 -4.89 5.16
N ALA A 21 -4.49 -4.39 4.44
CA ALA A 21 -4.65 -4.66 3.03
C ALA A 21 -5.07 -3.44 2.19
N GLY A 22 -4.94 -3.59 0.88
CA GLY A 22 -5.32 -2.59 -0.09
C GLY A 22 -5.36 -3.15 -1.50
N LEU A 23 -5.64 -2.30 -2.47
CA LEU A 23 -5.80 -2.68 -3.87
C LEU A 23 -4.53 -2.38 -4.68
N CYS A 24 -4.08 -3.31 -5.52
CA CYS A 24 -3.03 -3.04 -6.50
C CYS A 24 -3.63 -2.50 -7.78
N ARG A 25 -3.35 -1.23 -8.09
CA ARG A 25 -3.86 -0.53 -9.28
C ARG A 25 -2.79 -0.35 -10.34
N VAL A 26 -1.95 -1.36 -10.53
CA VAL A 26 -0.85 -1.30 -11.50
C VAL A 26 -1.35 -1.30 -12.94
N ASP A 27 -2.34 -2.15 -13.21
CA ASP A 27 -3.00 -2.25 -14.52
C ASP A 27 -4.30 -1.46 -14.42
N LYS A 28 -4.23 -0.14 -14.69
CA LYS A 28 -5.35 0.79 -14.48
C LYS A 28 -6.49 0.66 -15.49
N ASP A 29 -6.26 -0.02 -16.62
CA ASP A 29 -7.07 0.15 -17.83
C ASP A 29 -7.81 -1.10 -18.31
N THR A 30 -7.82 -2.22 -17.58
CA THR A 30 -8.35 -3.48 -18.15
C THR A 30 -9.48 -4.13 -17.35
N ASP A 31 -9.57 -3.91 -16.03
CA ASP A 31 -10.67 -4.47 -15.24
C ASP A 31 -10.88 -3.65 -13.96
N LYS A 32 -12.14 -3.43 -13.54
CA LYS A 32 -12.43 -2.75 -12.26
C LYS A 32 -12.12 -3.65 -11.05
N ASN A 33 -11.79 -4.90 -11.30
CA ASN A 33 -11.45 -5.93 -10.31
C ASN A 33 -9.97 -5.88 -9.94
N TYR A 34 -9.56 -4.82 -9.23
CA TYR A 34 -8.19 -4.75 -8.71
C TYR A 34 -7.95 -5.84 -7.66
N PRO A 35 -6.80 -6.55 -7.70
CA PRO A 35 -6.49 -7.54 -6.68
C PRO A 35 -6.24 -6.87 -5.33
N VAL A 36 -6.77 -7.49 -4.27
CA VAL A 36 -6.47 -7.16 -2.88
C VAL A 36 -5.11 -7.77 -2.54
N MET A 37 -4.23 -6.95 -1.96
CA MET A 37 -2.87 -7.33 -1.55
C MET A 37 -2.66 -6.95 -0.08
N ASP A 38 -1.84 -7.73 0.62
CA ASP A 38 -1.32 -7.34 1.93
C ASP A 38 -0.38 -6.14 1.78
N LYS A 39 -0.33 -5.27 2.79
CA LYS A 39 0.56 -4.10 2.81
C LYS A 39 2.05 -4.48 2.71
N ASN A 40 2.42 -5.69 3.13
CA ASN A 40 3.78 -6.24 3.13
C ASN A 40 4.09 -7.08 1.89
N ASP A 41 3.10 -7.36 1.02
CA ASP A 41 3.34 -8.06 -0.25
C ASP A 41 4.25 -7.26 -1.19
N HIS A 42 4.76 -7.90 -2.24
CA HIS A 42 5.56 -7.25 -3.27
C HIS A 42 5.33 -7.87 -4.66
N CYS A 43 5.72 -7.13 -5.70
CA CYS A 43 5.70 -7.65 -7.07
C CYS A 43 6.78 -6.99 -7.94
N LEU A 44 7.03 -7.56 -9.12
CA LEU A 44 8.03 -7.06 -10.07
C LEU A 44 7.70 -5.68 -10.64
N LYS A 45 6.40 -5.32 -10.71
CA LYS A 45 5.95 -4.01 -11.20
C LYS A 45 6.03 -2.90 -10.15
N TRP A 46 6.62 -3.18 -8.97
CA TRP A 46 6.72 -2.22 -7.87
C TRP A 46 7.45 -0.94 -8.28
N ARG A 47 6.94 0.21 -7.82
CA ARG A 47 7.57 1.52 -7.96
C ARG A 47 7.41 2.30 -6.66
N ASP A 48 8.46 2.97 -6.22
CA ASP A 48 8.44 3.74 -4.98
C ASP A 48 7.35 4.84 -5.01
N CYS A 49 6.64 5.00 -3.89
CA CYS A 49 5.63 6.05 -3.71
C CYS A 49 6.16 7.30 -2.99
N GLY A 50 7.43 7.31 -2.57
CA GLY A 50 8.05 8.42 -1.86
C GLY A 50 7.32 8.78 -0.58
N GLN A 51 6.96 10.06 -0.43
CA GLN A 51 6.32 10.59 0.77
C GLN A 51 4.95 9.95 1.09
N GLN A 52 4.27 9.39 0.08
CA GLN A 52 2.98 8.70 0.28
C GLN A 52 3.08 7.53 1.26
N TYR A 53 4.26 6.93 1.41
CA TYR A 53 4.50 5.89 2.41
C TYR A 53 4.22 6.38 3.83
N PHE A 54 4.71 7.57 4.18
CA PHE A 54 4.56 8.12 5.53
C PHE A 54 3.12 8.55 5.83
N ILE A 55 2.40 9.03 4.81
CA ILE A 55 0.97 9.34 4.91
C ILE A 55 0.19 8.06 5.24
N ARG A 56 0.45 6.97 4.50
CA ARG A 56 -0.18 5.66 4.74
C ARG A 56 0.16 5.10 6.11
N LEU A 57 1.42 5.19 6.55
CA LEU A 57 1.81 4.79 7.89
C LEU A 57 1.08 5.59 8.98
N GLY A 58 0.95 6.91 8.81
CA GLY A 58 0.21 7.75 9.74
C GLY A 58 -1.25 7.33 9.86
N TRP A 59 -1.90 7.06 8.72
CA TRP A 59 -3.27 6.55 8.69
C TRP A 59 -3.40 5.17 9.36
N ILE A 60 -2.48 4.23 9.10
CA ILE A 60 -2.47 2.91 9.75
C ILE A 60 -2.40 3.07 11.26
N LYS A 61 -1.47 3.88 11.77
CA LYS A 61 -1.33 4.13 13.21
C LYS A 61 -2.60 4.70 13.84
N ALA A 62 -3.21 5.69 13.19
CA ALA A 62 -4.47 6.27 13.67
C ALA A 62 -5.58 5.22 13.73
N LYS A 63 -5.74 4.41 12.67
CA LYS A 63 -6.76 3.35 12.60
C LYS A 63 -6.53 2.21 13.59
N THR A 64 -5.29 1.76 13.77
CA THR A 64 -4.96 0.74 14.76
C THR A 64 -5.27 1.23 16.19
N ASN A 65 -5.01 2.51 16.49
CA ASN A 65 -5.35 3.09 17.78
C ASN A 65 -6.87 3.17 17.99
N GLU A 66 -7.65 3.50 16.95
CA GLU A 66 -9.13 3.48 17.02
C GLU A 66 -9.69 2.08 17.30
N LEU A 67 -9.07 1.02 16.74
CA LEU A 67 -9.50 -0.37 16.93
C LEU A 67 -9.07 -0.98 18.28
N ALA A 68 -8.13 -0.34 18.98
CA ALA A 68 -7.61 -0.80 20.26
C ALA A 68 -8.39 -0.24 21.48
N VAL A 69 -9.41 0.60 21.23
CA VAL A 69 -10.33 1.19 22.21
C VAL A 69 -11.67 0.46 22.16
#